data_AF-A0A8J7AK72-F1
#
_entry.id   AF-A0A8J7AK72-F1
#
_cell.length_a   1.000
_cell.length_b   1.000
_cell.length_c   1.000
_cell.angle_alpha   90.00
_cell.angle_beta   90.00
_cell.angle_gamma   90.00
#
_symmetry.space_group_name_H-M   'P 1'
#
loop_
_entity.id
_entity.type
_entity.pdbx_description
1 polymer ?
#
loop_
_entity_poly.entity_id
_entity_poly.type
_entity_poly.pdbx_seq_one_letter_code
_entity_poly.pdbx_strand_id
1 'polypeptide(L)'
;PRPDAISARPQTAATPASSARFSEQRHYIHETLAKKLQAKADFAAIQQASLQKVGAYLKQIRQEKSMSLDDIYQQTFIQTYTLRAIETGNLQQLPEPFYIRAFIQKYALALGLEGGTLAADFPTL
;
A
#
# COMPACT_ATOMS: atom_id res chain seq x y z
N PRO A 1 -13.79 -84.54 -9.52
CA PRO A 1 -14.08 -83.26 -10.22
C PRO A 1 -13.85 -82.06 -9.28
N ARG A 2 -12.70 -81.39 -9.41
CA ARG A 2 -12.43 -80.08 -8.78
C ARG A 2 -12.71 -79.00 -9.84
N PRO A 3 -13.47 -77.94 -9.54
CA PRO A 3 -13.55 -76.80 -10.44
C PRO A 3 -12.38 -75.84 -10.20
N ASP A 4 -11.61 -75.61 -11.25
CA ASP A 4 -10.56 -74.60 -11.35
C ASP A 4 -11.18 -73.21 -11.20
N ALA A 5 -10.90 -72.54 -10.07
CA ALA A 5 -11.23 -71.12 -9.90
C ALA A 5 -10.03 -70.27 -10.34
N ILE A 6 -10.22 -69.71 -11.53
CA ILE A 6 -9.37 -68.81 -12.29
C ILE A 6 -8.82 -67.68 -11.41
N SER A 7 -7.50 -67.55 -11.46
CA SER A 7 -6.74 -66.40 -10.95
C SER A 7 -7.09 -65.16 -11.77
N ALA A 8 -7.69 -64.15 -11.14
CA ALA A 8 -7.79 -62.81 -11.71
C ALA A 8 -7.17 -61.83 -10.71
N ARG A 9 -5.89 -61.51 -10.92
CA ARG A 9 -5.26 -60.36 -10.27
C ARG A 9 -5.97 -59.09 -10.76
N PRO A 10 -6.37 -58.15 -9.87
CA PRO A 10 -6.80 -56.84 -10.31
C PRO A 10 -5.59 -56.11 -10.89
N GLN A 11 -5.73 -55.65 -12.13
CA GLN A 11 -4.77 -54.78 -12.80
C GLN A 11 -4.64 -53.48 -12.00
N THR A 12 -3.43 -53.14 -11.60
CA THR A 12 -3.12 -51.83 -11.01
C THR A 12 -3.31 -50.76 -12.08
N ALA A 13 -4.47 -50.11 -12.09
CA ALA A 13 -4.66 -48.88 -12.83
C ALA A 13 -3.73 -47.82 -12.22
N ALA A 14 -2.70 -47.41 -12.97
CA ALA A 14 -1.89 -46.26 -12.62
C ALA A 14 -2.79 -45.02 -12.68
N THR A 15 -3.09 -44.43 -11.53
CA THR A 15 -3.83 -43.17 -11.42
C THR A 15 -2.97 -41.99 -11.90
N PRO A 16 -3.29 -41.28 -13.00
CA PRO A 16 -2.60 -40.06 -13.37
C PRO A 16 -3.42 -38.87 -12.85
N ALA A 17 -3.51 -38.69 -11.53
CA ALA A 17 -4.32 -37.61 -10.94
C ALA A 17 -3.56 -36.72 -9.95
N SER A 18 -2.26 -36.96 -9.78
CA SER A 18 -1.42 -36.18 -8.85
C SER A 18 -0.70 -35.03 -9.55
N SER A 19 -0.15 -35.19 -10.76
CA SER A 19 0.59 -34.10 -11.42
C SER A 19 -0.27 -32.90 -11.85
N ALA A 20 -1.48 -33.14 -12.35
CA ALA A 20 -2.38 -32.09 -12.84
C ALA A 20 -2.97 -31.20 -11.73
N ARG A 21 -3.31 -31.79 -10.57
CA ARG A 21 -3.85 -31.04 -9.42
C ARG A 21 -2.82 -30.07 -8.82
N PHE A 22 -1.54 -30.43 -8.84
CA PHE A 22 -0.48 -29.55 -8.35
C PHE A 22 -0.12 -28.43 -9.35
N SER A 23 -0.33 -28.63 -10.67
CA SER A 23 -0.14 -27.56 -11.67
C SER A 23 -1.26 -26.51 -11.64
N GLU A 24 -2.52 -26.93 -11.47
CA GLU A 24 -3.67 -26.01 -11.39
C GLU A 24 -3.64 -25.18 -10.10
N GLN A 25 -3.31 -25.80 -8.96
CA GLN A 25 -3.20 -25.10 -7.68
C GLN A 25 -2.07 -24.06 -7.69
N ARG A 26 -0.94 -24.32 -8.37
CA ARG A 26 0.14 -23.34 -8.57
C ARG A 26 -0.37 -22.13 -9.35
N HIS A 27 -1.11 -22.36 -10.45
CA HIS A 27 -1.63 -21.27 -11.27
C HIS A 27 -2.60 -20.36 -10.49
N TYR A 28 -3.49 -20.94 -9.67
CA TYR A 28 -4.40 -20.19 -8.79
C TYR A 28 -3.66 -19.36 -7.73
N ILE A 29 -2.63 -19.91 -7.09
CA ILE A 29 -1.83 -19.18 -6.10
C ILE A 29 -1.05 -18.03 -6.76
N HIS A 30 -0.44 -18.27 -7.92
CA HIS A 30 0.28 -17.23 -8.66
C HIS A 30 -0.63 -16.10 -9.11
N GLU A 31 -1.84 -16.40 -9.62
CA GLU A 31 -2.79 -15.37 -10.06
C GLU A 31 -3.36 -14.55 -8.89
N THR A 32 -3.73 -15.20 -7.78
CA THR A 32 -4.27 -14.51 -6.60
C THR A 32 -3.21 -13.65 -5.90
N LEU A 33 -1.96 -14.12 -5.82
CA LEU A 33 -0.83 -13.33 -5.32
C LEU A 33 -0.53 -12.14 -6.23
N ALA A 34 -0.49 -12.35 -7.55
CA ALA A 34 -0.27 -11.28 -8.52
C ALA A 34 -1.34 -10.18 -8.43
N LYS A 35 -2.63 -10.56 -8.33
CA LYS A 35 -3.74 -9.61 -8.14
C LYS A 35 -3.61 -8.81 -6.84
N LYS A 36 -3.25 -9.46 -5.72
CA LYS A 36 -3.02 -8.78 -4.43
C LYS A 36 -1.82 -7.83 -4.47
N LEU A 37 -0.73 -8.24 -5.12
CA LEU A 37 0.45 -7.41 -5.31
C LEU A 37 0.16 -6.20 -6.19
N GLN A 38 -0.60 -6.39 -7.27
CA GLN A 38 -1.05 -5.31 -8.15
C GLN A 38 -1.92 -4.30 -7.39
N ALA A 39 -2.95 -4.76 -6.68
CA ALA A 39 -3.82 -3.88 -5.90
C ALA A 39 -3.04 -3.09 -4.83
N LYS A 40 -2.04 -3.70 -4.19
CA LYS A 40 -1.14 -3.02 -3.26
C LYS A 40 -0.27 -1.97 -3.95
N ALA A 41 0.26 -2.28 -5.14
CA ALA A 41 1.06 -1.35 -5.92
C ALA A 41 0.24 -0.15 -6.39
N ASP A 42 -0.97 -0.39 -6.88
CA ASP A 42 -1.91 0.66 -7.31
C ASP A 42 -2.26 1.57 -6.13
N PHE A 43 -2.54 1.00 -4.97
CA PHE A 43 -2.83 1.78 -3.77
C PHE A 43 -1.62 2.61 -3.31
N ALA A 44 -0.42 2.06 -3.32
CA ALA A 44 0.80 2.80 -3.00
C ALA A 44 1.06 3.94 -3.99
N ALA A 45 0.78 3.73 -5.28
CA ALA A 45 0.88 4.77 -6.31
C ALA A 45 -0.14 5.90 -6.08
N ILE A 46 -1.37 5.57 -5.68
CA ILE A 46 -2.39 6.55 -5.31
C ILE A 46 -1.95 7.36 -4.09
N GLN A 47 -1.43 6.70 -3.04
CA GLN A 47 -0.89 7.40 -1.86
C GLN A 47 0.24 8.36 -2.24
N GLN A 48 1.15 7.92 -3.09
CA GLN A 48 2.28 8.72 -3.55
C GLN A 48 1.82 9.96 -4.32
N ALA A 49 0.88 9.80 -5.26
CA ALA A 49 0.33 10.90 -6.05
C ALA A 49 -0.47 11.89 -5.17
N SER A 50 -1.30 11.38 -4.26
CA SER A 50 -2.04 12.22 -3.30
C SER A 50 -1.09 13.03 -2.41
N LEU A 51 -0.03 12.40 -1.89
CA LEU A 51 0.95 13.12 -1.06
C LEU A 51 1.69 14.19 -1.85
N GLN A 52 2.11 13.92 -3.09
CA GLN A 52 2.78 14.91 -3.94
C GLN A 52 1.88 16.14 -4.17
N LYS A 53 0.59 15.92 -4.45
CA LYS A 53 -0.37 17.00 -4.66
C LYS A 53 -0.56 17.85 -3.40
N VAL A 54 -0.84 17.20 -2.25
CA VAL A 54 -1.08 17.88 -0.98
C VAL A 54 0.19 18.59 -0.49
N GLY A 55 1.34 17.93 -0.58
CA GLY A 55 2.65 18.45 -0.20
C GLY A 55 3.04 19.70 -1.00
N ALA A 56 2.85 19.67 -2.32
CA ALA A 56 3.10 20.82 -3.18
C ALA A 56 2.21 22.01 -2.81
N TYR A 57 0.94 21.76 -2.50
CA TYR A 57 0.01 22.79 -2.07
C TYR A 57 0.41 23.41 -0.72
N LEU A 58 0.74 22.59 0.29
CA LEU A 58 1.21 23.06 1.59
C LEU A 58 2.49 23.91 1.47
N LYS A 59 3.43 23.47 0.63
CA LYS A 59 4.65 24.22 0.32
C LYS A 59 4.33 25.58 -0.28
N GLN A 60 3.46 25.62 -1.28
CA GLN A 60 3.05 26.86 -1.94
C GLN A 60 2.49 27.87 -0.92
N ILE A 61 1.51 27.46 -0.11
CA ILE A 61 0.89 28.33 0.89
C ILE A 61 1.91 28.79 1.95
N ARG A 62 2.80 27.90 2.40
CA ARG A 62 3.87 28.26 3.33
C ARG A 62 4.78 29.36 2.74
N GLN A 63 5.18 29.20 1.49
CA GLN A 63 6.03 30.16 0.79
C GLN A 63 5.33 31.50 0.55
N GLU A 64 4.05 31.49 0.17
CA GLU A 64 3.22 32.70 0.04
C GLU A 64 3.14 33.48 1.37
N LYS A 65 3.08 32.76 2.50
CA LYS A 65 3.11 33.34 3.85
C LYS A 65 4.52 33.71 4.33
N SER A 66 5.56 33.53 3.50
CA SER A 66 6.97 33.77 3.85
C SER A 66 7.44 33.01 5.10
N MET A 67 6.85 31.85 5.39
CA MET A 67 7.22 31.02 6.54
C MET A 67 8.32 30.03 6.14
N SER A 68 9.30 29.82 7.00
CA SER A 68 10.30 28.77 6.88
C SER A 68 9.76 27.41 7.34
N LEU A 69 10.50 26.33 7.06
CA LEU A 69 10.17 25.02 7.65
C LEU A 69 10.37 25.02 9.17
N ASP A 70 11.31 25.80 9.68
CA ASP A 70 11.54 25.97 11.11
C ASP A 70 10.35 26.65 11.79
N ASP A 71 9.72 27.65 11.16
CA ASP A 71 8.52 28.29 11.71
C ASP A 71 7.37 27.29 11.87
N ILE A 72 7.18 26.40 10.89
CA ILE A 72 6.19 25.32 10.97
C ILE A 72 6.57 24.31 12.05
N TYR A 73 7.85 23.97 12.17
CA TYR A 73 8.33 23.10 13.24
C TYR A 73 8.03 23.69 14.62
N GLN A 74 8.28 24.99 14.85
CA GLN A 74 7.99 25.64 16.13
C GLN A 74 6.50 25.60 16.50
N GLN A 75 5.60 25.59 15.51
CA GLN A 75 4.15 25.53 15.75
C GLN A 75 3.61 24.11 15.91
N THR A 76 4.18 23.15 15.18
CA THR A 76 3.60 21.79 15.04
C THR A 76 4.39 20.71 15.77
N PHE A 77 5.66 20.99 16.11
CA PHE A 77 6.67 20.05 16.56
C PHE A 77 6.96 18.89 15.58
N ILE A 78 6.55 19.04 14.32
CA ILE A 78 6.89 18.09 13.26
C ILE A 78 8.27 18.45 12.73
N GLN A 79 9.21 17.50 12.83
CA GLN A 79 10.60 17.70 12.44
C GLN A 79 10.71 18.22 11.00
N THR A 80 11.64 19.14 10.76
CA THR A 80 11.81 19.80 9.45
C THR A 80 12.13 18.81 8.31
N TYR A 81 12.78 17.68 8.62
CA TYR A 81 12.98 16.60 7.65
C TYR A 81 11.64 15.97 7.21
N THR A 82 10.71 15.75 8.15
CA THR A 82 9.38 15.20 7.87
C THR A 82 8.53 16.19 7.09
N LEU A 83 8.57 17.48 7.46
CA LEU A 83 7.88 18.53 6.72
C LEU A 83 8.38 18.59 5.27
N ARG A 84 9.70 18.52 5.06
CA ARG A 84 10.30 18.46 3.72
C ARG A 84 9.88 17.20 2.95
N ALA A 85 9.81 16.05 3.61
CA ALA A 85 9.33 14.81 2.99
C ALA A 85 7.86 14.94 2.56
N ILE A 86 7.00 15.59 3.36
CA ILE A 86 5.62 15.92 2.97
C ILE A 86 5.63 16.82 1.73
N GLU A 87 6.35 17.95 1.76
CA GLU A 87 6.40 18.91 0.64
C GLU A 87 6.92 18.31 -0.68
N THR A 88 7.84 17.36 -0.60
CA THR A 88 8.43 16.68 -1.76
C THR A 88 7.67 15.42 -2.19
N GLY A 89 6.65 15.04 -1.42
CA GLY A 89 5.91 13.80 -1.63
C GLY A 89 6.75 12.55 -1.43
N ASN A 90 7.78 12.56 -0.58
CA ASN A 90 8.64 11.41 -0.36
C ASN A 90 8.07 10.47 0.70
N LEU A 91 7.19 9.54 0.28
CA LEU A 91 6.58 8.55 1.18
C LEU A 91 7.61 7.69 1.92
N GLN A 92 8.76 7.40 1.31
CA GLN A 92 9.78 6.51 1.90
C GLN A 92 10.46 7.12 3.14
N GLN A 93 10.40 8.45 3.29
CA GLN A 93 10.94 9.17 4.43
C GLN A 93 9.90 9.49 5.51
N LEU A 94 8.67 9.02 5.30
CA LEU A 94 7.55 9.27 6.20
C LEU A 94 7.18 8.00 7.00
N PRO A 95 6.60 8.17 8.20
CA PRO A 95 6.05 7.04 8.95
C PRO A 95 4.82 6.43 8.29
N GLU A 96 4.15 5.52 9.01
CA GLU A 96 2.92 4.89 8.53
C GLU A 96 1.83 5.89 8.09
N PRO A 97 1.02 5.57 7.06
CA PRO A 97 0.04 6.48 6.45
C PRO A 97 -0.89 7.20 7.43
N PHE A 98 -1.27 6.54 8.52
CA PHE A 98 -2.09 7.14 9.57
C PHE A 98 -1.45 8.40 10.18
N TYR A 99 -0.14 8.36 10.44
CA TYR A 99 0.60 9.51 10.97
C TYR A 99 0.82 10.60 9.91
N ILE A 100 1.03 10.19 8.64
CA ILE A 100 1.14 11.15 7.53
C ILE A 100 -0.12 12.02 7.46
N ARG A 101 -1.30 11.41 7.56
CA ARG A 101 -2.57 12.13 7.57
C ARG A 101 -2.65 13.14 8.73
N ALA A 102 -2.25 12.74 9.92
CA ALA A 102 -2.21 13.64 11.08
C ALA A 102 -1.20 14.79 10.90
N PHE A 103 -0.06 14.54 10.27
CA PHE A 103 0.93 15.58 9.96
C PHE A 103 0.42 16.58 8.92
N ILE A 104 -0.24 16.10 7.86
CA ILE A 104 -0.91 16.96 6.87
C ILE A 104 -1.91 17.88 7.57
N GLN A 105 -2.75 17.33 8.44
CA GLN A 105 -3.72 18.12 9.19
C GLN A 105 -3.05 19.19 10.05
N LYS A 106 -2.04 18.81 10.85
CA LYS A 106 -1.32 19.76 11.72
C LYS A 106 -0.60 20.86 10.93
N TYR A 107 0.03 20.51 9.82
CA TYR A 107 0.70 21.48 8.95
C TYR A 107 -0.32 22.44 8.32
N ALA A 108 -1.42 21.93 7.77
CA ALA A 108 -2.50 22.77 7.24
C ALA A 108 -3.04 23.74 8.30
N LEU A 109 -3.27 23.28 9.53
CA LEU A 109 -3.72 24.12 10.65
C LEU A 109 -2.70 25.21 11.01
N ALA A 110 -1.40 24.90 11.01
CA ALA A 110 -0.33 25.89 11.23
C ALA A 110 -0.28 26.98 10.14
N LEU A 111 -0.73 26.66 8.91
CA LEU A 111 -0.88 27.62 7.83
C LEU A 111 -2.21 28.40 7.89
N GLY A 112 -3.10 28.08 8.84
CA GLY A 112 -4.44 28.67 8.94
C GLY A 112 -5.41 28.15 7.88
N LEU A 113 -5.21 26.91 7.40
CA LEU A 113 -6.09 26.23 6.46
C LEU A 113 -7.03 25.25 7.19
N GLU A 114 -8.08 24.82 6.51
CA GLU A 114 -8.97 23.74 6.95
C GLU A 114 -8.26 22.36 6.88
N GLY A 115 -7.56 22.00 7.95
CA GLY A 115 -6.71 20.81 7.96
C GLY A 115 -7.45 19.48 7.84
N GLY A 116 -8.72 19.41 8.22
CA GLY A 116 -9.53 18.20 8.09
C GLY A 116 -9.77 17.79 6.64
N THR A 117 -10.10 18.77 5.79
CA THR A 117 -10.37 18.55 4.36
C THR A 117 -9.09 18.12 3.64
N LEU A 118 -7.98 18.81 3.88
CA LEU A 118 -6.72 18.51 3.21
C LEU A 118 -6.13 17.15 3.62
N ALA A 119 -6.32 16.76 4.90
CA ALA A 119 -5.93 15.44 5.38
C ALA A 119 -6.83 14.32 4.83
N ALA A 120 -8.08 14.60 4.46
CA ALA A 120 -8.96 13.61 3.83
C ALA A 120 -8.53 13.24 2.41
N ASP A 121 -7.82 14.13 1.71
CA ASP A 121 -7.28 13.87 0.37
C ASP A 121 -6.13 12.83 0.36
N PHE A 122 -5.56 12.53 1.53
CA PHE A 122 -4.54 11.50 1.68
C PHE A 122 -5.16 10.15 2.07
N PRO A 123 -5.05 9.11 1.22
CA PRO A 123 -5.70 7.84 1.47
C PRO A 123 -4.98 7.04 2.56
N THR A 124 -5.74 6.71 3.61
CA THR A 124 -5.35 5.76 4.65
C THR A 124 -6.14 4.48 4.47
N LEU A 125 -5.50 3.33 4.71
CA LEU A 125 -6.16 2.01 4.72
C LEU A 125 -7.20 1.90 5.84
#